data_AF-A0A7W0FX66-F1
#
_entry.id   AF-A0A7W0FX66-F1
#
_cell.length_a   1.000
_cell.length_b   1.000
_cell.length_c   1.000
_cell.angle_alpha   90.00
_cell.angle_beta   90.00
_cell.angle_gamma   90.00
#
_symmetry.space_group_name_H-M   'P 1'
#
loop_
_entity.id
_entity.type
_entity.pdbx_description
1 polymer ?
#
loop_
_entity_poly.entity_id
_entity_poly.type
_entity_poly.pdbx_seq_one_letter_code
_entity_poly.pdbx_strand_id
1 'polypeptide(L)'
;MSQETPNNNPEQNAPKKPYVPDSNVSPERPYNPDMDASHEGQESFEKTDPFTKKKSDTISFRSMRSEKKEPASYDAILDYIKGNTKDSIAYVLMVIGLLLMLFDSYYGSFLIGIIFSLYFVNEIAFAVTHAKDFMEEYGLVKSLVLAGTLLGIFFKVPFLFIGIAIVIGVRIFLWPEDKKVS
;
A
#
# COMPACT_ATOMS: atom_id res chain seq x y z
N MET A 1 64.07 -0.66 -47.90
CA MET A 1 63.07 -1.58 -47.34
C MET A 1 63.50 -1.81 -45.89
N SER A 2 63.06 -0.91 -45.00
CA SER A 2 63.48 -0.93 -43.59
C SER A 2 62.40 -1.65 -42.79
N GLN A 3 62.79 -2.72 -42.12
CA GLN A 3 61.90 -3.45 -41.21
C GLN A 3 61.89 -2.71 -39.87
N GLU A 4 60.74 -2.14 -39.50
CA GLU A 4 60.49 -1.61 -38.16
C GLU A 4 60.32 -2.79 -37.19
N THR A 5 61.08 -2.76 -36.10
CA THR A 5 60.95 -3.74 -35.01
C THR A 5 59.86 -3.28 -34.04
N PRO A 6 59.02 -4.19 -33.50
CA PRO A 6 57.97 -3.81 -32.56
C PRO A 6 58.56 -3.48 -31.19
N ASN A 7 58.22 -2.28 -30.69
CA ASN A 7 58.52 -1.81 -29.35
C ASN A 7 57.62 -2.52 -28.32
N ASN A 8 58.17 -3.52 -27.62
CA ASN A 8 57.53 -4.19 -26.51
C ASN A 8 57.89 -3.49 -25.19
N ASN A 9 57.12 -2.48 -24.81
CA ASN A 9 57.22 -1.83 -23.51
C ASN A 9 56.19 -2.45 -22.53
N PRO A 10 56.60 -3.21 -21.50
CA PRO A 10 55.69 -3.96 -20.62
C PRO A 10 54.93 -3.11 -19.59
N GLU A 11 55.17 -1.80 -19.48
CA GLU A 11 54.51 -0.96 -18.45
C GLU A 11 53.07 -0.53 -18.77
N GLN A 12 52.55 -0.77 -19.99
CA GLN A 12 51.20 -0.30 -20.37
C GLN A 12 50.04 -1.25 -19.99
N ASN A 13 50.31 -2.42 -19.44
CA ASN A 13 49.28 -3.44 -19.12
C ASN A 13 49.07 -3.70 -17.62
N ALA A 14 49.43 -2.77 -16.74
CA ALA A 14 49.10 -2.90 -15.32
C ALA A 14 47.62 -2.50 -15.06
N PRO A 15 46.80 -3.37 -14.44
CA PRO A 15 45.42 -3.03 -14.08
C PRO A 15 45.41 -1.90 -13.05
N LYS A 16 44.73 -0.80 -13.37
CA LYS A 16 44.50 0.31 -12.44
C LYS A 16 43.78 -0.23 -11.20
N LYS A 17 44.43 -0.14 -10.04
CA LYS A 17 43.82 -0.51 -8.76
C LYS A 17 42.58 0.39 -8.51
N PRO A 18 41.47 -0.17 -8.01
CA PRO A 18 40.31 0.63 -7.62
C PRO A 18 40.69 1.65 -6.56
N TYR A 19 40.29 2.91 -6.79
CA TYR A 19 40.38 3.97 -5.80
C TYR A 19 39.41 3.66 -4.66
N VAL A 20 39.92 3.51 -3.44
CA VAL A 20 39.15 3.34 -2.21
C VAL A 20 39.11 4.69 -1.50
N PRO A 21 37.96 5.39 -1.45
CA PRO A 21 37.85 6.62 -0.69
C PRO A 21 37.88 6.33 0.81
N ASP A 22 38.71 7.08 1.52
CA ASP A 22 38.93 6.97 2.97
C ASP A 22 37.65 7.40 3.73
N SER A 23 36.99 6.47 4.40
CA SER A 23 35.66 6.67 5.01
C SER A 23 35.69 7.33 6.39
N ASN A 24 36.79 7.99 6.77
CA ASN A 24 36.98 8.57 8.11
C ASN A 24 37.02 10.10 8.13
N VAL A 25 36.28 10.77 7.24
CA VAL A 25 36.06 12.23 7.33
C VAL A 25 34.68 12.48 7.93
N SER A 26 34.63 12.64 9.26
CA SER A 26 33.47 13.20 9.94
C SER A 26 33.28 14.66 9.51
N PRO A 27 32.07 15.08 9.11
CA PRO A 27 31.80 16.50 8.88
C PRO A 27 31.85 17.26 10.21
N GLU A 28 32.84 18.15 10.35
CA GLU A 28 32.87 19.14 11.42
C GLU A 28 31.58 19.97 11.37
N ARG A 29 30.76 19.86 12.43
CA ARG A 29 29.64 20.79 12.62
C ARG A 29 30.22 22.14 13.04
N PRO A 30 29.83 23.26 12.41
CA PRO A 30 30.19 24.58 12.91
C PRO A 30 29.58 24.79 14.29
N TYR A 31 30.45 25.06 15.26
CA TYR A 31 30.11 25.45 16.63
C TYR A 31 29.56 26.88 16.60
N ASN A 32 28.32 27.07 17.08
CA ASN A 32 27.66 28.38 17.20
C ASN A 32 27.59 28.78 18.68
N PRO A 33 28.35 29.78 19.15
CA PRO A 33 28.43 30.12 20.56
C PRO A 33 27.59 31.36 20.88
N ASP A 34 26.30 31.34 20.60
CA ASP A 34 25.42 32.45 21.00
C ASP A 34 24.08 31.89 21.47
N MET A 35 23.88 31.91 22.79
CA MET A 35 22.69 32.44 23.47
C MET A 35 22.62 31.86 24.89
N ASP A 36 23.35 32.54 25.76
CA ASP A 36 23.10 32.55 27.19
C ASP A 36 22.47 33.92 27.50
N ALA A 37 21.25 33.95 28.05
CA ALA A 37 20.69 35.02 28.89
C ALA A 37 19.18 34.84 29.09
N SER A 38 18.84 34.21 30.21
CA SER A 38 17.87 34.70 31.20
C SER A 38 16.96 35.89 30.83
N HIS A 39 15.64 35.72 30.95
CA HIS A 39 14.74 36.74 31.49
C HIS A 39 13.51 36.12 32.16
N GLU A 40 13.40 36.41 33.46
CA GLU A 40 12.24 36.23 34.32
C GLU A 40 11.19 37.33 34.03
N GLY A 41 9.91 37.00 34.23
CA GLY A 41 9.00 37.88 34.98
C GLY A 41 8.01 38.79 34.23
N GLN A 42 6.76 38.64 34.65
CA GLN A 42 5.76 39.69 34.95
C GLN A 42 4.47 39.79 34.13
N GLU A 43 3.41 39.79 34.94
CA GLU A 43 1.97 39.96 34.74
C GLU A 43 1.59 41.26 34.01
N SER A 44 0.43 41.25 33.33
CA SER A 44 -0.50 42.40 33.30
C SER A 44 -1.89 41.99 32.83
N PHE A 45 -2.84 42.19 33.73
CA PHE A 45 -4.29 42.27 33.54
C PHE A 45 -4.66 43.36 32.51
N GLU A 46 -5.65 43.10 31.65
CA GLU A 46 -6.54 44.17 31.17
C GLU A 46 -7.99 43.70 31.17
N LYS A 47 -8.83 44.58 31.73
CA LYS A 47 -10.17 44.36 32.24
C LYS A 47 -11.07 45.37 31.53
N THR A 48 -12.02 44.91 30.73
CA THR A 48 -13.21 45.71 30.38
C THR A 48 -14.44 44.82 30.20
N ASP A 49 -15.21 44.69 31.29
CA ASP A 49 -16.68 44.50 31.28
C ASP A 49 -17.36 45.91 31.25
N PRO A 50 -18.69 46.13 31.27
CA PRO A 50 -19.85 45.19 31.20
C PRO A 50 -21.08 45.76 30.38
N PHE A 51 -22.20 45.02 30.44
CA PHE A 51 -23.62 45.48 30.36
C PHE A 51 -24.44 45.31 29.06
N THR A 52 -25.18 44.18 29.07
CA THR A 52 -26.64 44.04 28.87
C THR A 52 -27.30 44.30 27.50
N LYS A 53 -27.95 43.26 26.96
CA LYS A 53 -29.44 43.19 27.00
C LYS A 53 -29.98 41.77 26.83
N LYS A 54 -30.79 41.39 27.82
CA LYS A 54 -31.59 40.17 27.95
C LYS A 54 -32.98 40.40 27.35
N LYS A 55 -33.60 39.33 26.82
CA LYS A 55 -35.02 39.08 26.46
C LYS A 55 -35.31 38.97 24.95
N SER A 56 -35.63 37.76 24.51
CA SER A 56 -37.04 37.39 24.27
C SER A 56 -37.13 35.89 24.04
N ASP A 57 -37.58 35.18 25.06
CA ASP A 57 -38.13 33.84 24.95
C ASP A 57 -39.38 33.92 24.06
N THR A 58 -39.24 33.57 22.78
CA THR A 58 -40.38 33.17 21.96
C THR A 58 -39.96 31.95 21.17
N ILE A 59 -39.94 30.82 21.88
CA ILE A 59 -39.89 29.49 21.29
C ILE A 59 -41.16 29.37 20.43
N SER A 60 -40.99 29.63 19.14
CA SER A 60 -42.00 29.41 18.11
C SER A 60 -42.22 27.90 17.97
N PHE A 61 -43.13 27.35 18.78
CA PHE A 61 -43.70 26.00 18.66
C PHE A 61 -44.59 25.84 17.42
N ARG A 62 -44.15 26.32 16.24
CA ARG A 62 -44.98 26.32 15.02
C ARG A 62 -44.25 25.95 13.73
N SER A 63 -43.36 24.97 13.82
CA SER A 63 -42.94 24.19 12.66
C SER A 63 -42.82 22.69 12.95
N MET A 64 -43.58 22.18 13.93
CA MET A 64 -43.99 20.77 13.93
C MET A 64 -45.08 20.56 12.88
N ARG A 65 -44.74 20.78 11.61
CA ARG A 65 -45.57 20.39 10.47
C ARG A 65 -44.75 19.42 9.63
N SER A 66 -44.88 18.16 10.02
CA SER A 66 -44.69 16.99 9.17
C SER A 66 -43.40 16.98 8.35
N GLU A 67 -42.27 16.75 9.02
CA GLU A 67 -41.28 15.86 8.40
C GLU A 67 -41.91 14.47 8.49
N LYS A 68 -42.67 14.13 7.45
CA LYS A 68 -43.18 12.79 7.22
C LYS A 68 -41.92 11.92 7.23
N LYS A 69 -41.67 11.21 8.33
CA LYS A 69 -40.79 10.04 8.35
C LYS A 69 -41.34 9.13 7.27
N GLU A 70 -40.88 9.32 6.05
CA GLU A 70 -41.06 8.31 5.02
C GLU A 70 -40.39 7.07 5.59
N PRO A 71 -41.07 5.91 5.63
CA PRO A 71 -40.41 4.69 6.01
C PRO A 71 -39.21 4.57 5.09
N ALA A 72 -38.00 4.45 5.65
CA ALA A 72 -36.75 4.32 4.88
C ALA A 72 -37.04 3.37 3.72
N SER A 73 -37.20 3.94 2.52
CA SER A 73 -37.81 3.19 1.42
C SER A 73 -36.89 2.02 1.16
N TYR A 74 -37.42 0.82 1.22
CA TYR A 74 -36.66 -0.38 0.90
C TYR A 74 -36.00 -0.23 -0.48
N ASP A 75 -36.60 0.57 -1.37
CA ASP A 75 -36.05 0.92 -2.68
C ASP A 75 -34.75 1.76 -2.59
N ALA A 76 -34.62 2.67 -1.62
CA ALA A 76 -33.40 3.47 -1.43
C ALA A 76 -32.24 2.61 -0.89
N ILE A 77 -32.54 1.62 -0.04
CA ILE A 77 -31.56 0.63 0.44
C ILE A 77 -31.21 -0.35 -0.69
N LEU A 78 -32.20 -0.79 -1.47
CA LEU A 78 -32.00 -1.66 -2.63
C LEU A 78 -31.22 -1.00 -3.76
N ASP A 79 -31.40 0.30 -3.98
CA ASP A 79 -30.64 1.06 -4.98
C ASP A 79 -29.20 1.37 -4.51
N TYR A 80 -28.99 1.58 -3.21
CA TYR A 80 -27.65 1.64 -2.62
C TYR A 80 -26.91 0.30 -2.69
N ILE A 81 -27.65 -0.80 -2.47
CA ILE A 81 -27.15 -2.17 -2.65
C ILE A 81 -26.85 -2.41 -4.14
N LYS A 82 -27.70 -2.01 -5.09
CA LYS A 82 -27.43 -2.16 -6.54
C LYS A 82 -26.14 -1.49 -6.99
N GLY A 83 -25.80 -0.31 -6.44
CA GLY A 83 -24.56 0.40 -6.74
C GLY A 83 -23.28 -0.28 -6.25
N ASN A 84 -23.35 -1.04 -5.14
CA ASN A 84 -22.20 -1.67 -4.47
C ASN A 84 -22.40 -3.18 -4.21
N THR A 85 -23.26 -3.82 -5.01
CA THR A 85 -23.66 -5.23 -4.81
C THR A 85 -22.45 -6.13 -4.90
N LYS A 86 -21.55 -5.86 -5.85
CA LYS A 86 -20.35 -6.67 -6.08
C LYS A 86 -19.45 -6.71 -4.85
N ASP A 87 -19.17 -5.54 -4.26
CA ASP A 87 -18.35 -5.44 -3.05
C ASP A 87 -19.02 -6.05 -1.84
N SER A 88 -20.31 -5.79 -1.66
CA SER A 88 -21.10 -6.39 -0.58
C SER A 88 -21.14 -7.93 -0.69
N ILE A 89 -21.33 -8.46 -1.90
CA ILE A 89 -21.32 -9.90 -2.17
C ILE A 89 -19.94 -10.48 -1.88
N ALA A 90 -18.87 -9.80 -2.28
CA ALA A 90 -17.51 -10.27 -2.02
C ALA A 90 -17.21 -10.34 -0.51
N TYR A 91 -17.62 -9.33 0.27
CA TYR A 91 -17.49 -9.38 1.73
C TYR A 91 -18.26 -10.54 2.34
N VAL A 92 -19.52 -10.74 1.92
CA VAL A 92 -20.33 -11.87 2.40
C VAL A 92 -19.68 -13.21 2.04
N LEU A 93 -19.22 -13.37 0.80
CA LEU A 93 -18.54 -14.59 0.35
C LEU A 93 -17.20 -14.81 1.08
N MET A 94 -16.47 -13.75 1.44
CA MET A 94 -15.26 -13.84 2.25
C MET A 94 -15.56 -14.36 3.66
N VAL A 95 -16.60 -13.82 4.31
CA VAL A 95 -17.04 -14.31 5.63
C VAL A 95 -17.46 -15.77 5.54
N ILE A 96 -18.23 -16.14 4.50
CA ILE A 96 -18.61 -17.53 4.26
C ILE A 96 -17.36 -18.40 4.07
N GLY A 97 -16.40 -17.98 3.26
CA GLY A 97 -15.15 -18.73 3.04
C GLY A 97 -14.34 -18.93 4.32
N LEU A 98 -14.25 -17.91 5.17
CA LEU A 98 -13.61 -18.00 6.48
C LEU A 98 -14.33 -18.96 7.42
N LEU A 99 -15.67 -18.91 7.46
CA LEU A 99 -16.47 -19.86 8.23
C LEU A 99 -16.33 -21.28 7.67
N LEU A 100 -16.30 -21.44 6.35
CA LEU A 100 -16.12 -22.73 5.68
C LEU A 100 -14.76 -23.35 6.04
N MET A 101 -13.71 -22.53 6.17
CA MET A 101 -12.37 -22.98 6.55
C MET A 101 -12.34 -23.68 7.92
N LEU A 102 -13.29 -23.41 8.81
CA LEU A 102 -13.44 -24.09 10.10
C LEU A 102 -13.97 -25.52 9.97
N PHE A 103 -14.76 -25.80 8.94
CA PHE A 103 -15.36 -27.13 8.70
C PHE A 103 -14.57 -27.92 7.67
N ASP A 104 -14.21 -27.28 6.57
CA ASP A 104 -13.38 -27.83 5.51
C ASP A 104 -12.37 -26.78 5.02
N SER A 105 -11.13 -26.98 5.45
CA SER A 105 -10.02 -26.09 5.13
C SER A 105 -9.78 -25.99 3.62
N TYR A 106 -10.06 -27.04 2.83
CA TYR A 106 -9.78 -27.05 1.40
C TYR A 106 -10.74 -26.16 0.63
N TYR A 107 -12.05 -26.34 0.83
CA TYR A 107 -13.06 -25.53 0.15
C TYR A 107 -13.05 -24.08 0.62
N GLY A 108 -12.85 -23.84 1.92
CA GLY A 108 -12.73 -22.48 2.47
C GLY A 108 -11.54 -21.74 1.86
N SER A 109 -10.36 -22.38 1.85
CA SER A 109 -9.15 -21.79 1.26
C SER A 109 -9.27 -21.54 -0.24
N PHE A 110 -9.90 -22.45 -0.97
CA PHE A 110 -10.15 -22.29 -2.41
C PHE A 110 -11.07 -21.10 -2.69
N LEU A 111 -12.19 -21.00 -1.97
CA LEU A 111 -13.14 -19.91 -2.13
C LEU A 111 -12.50 -18.55 -1.81
N ILE A 112 -11.75 -18.48 -0.70
CA ILE A 112 -10.97 -17.28 -0.33
C ILE A 112 -9.97 -16.94 -1.45
N GLY A 113 -9.25 -17.93 -1.99
CA GLY A 113 -8.31 -17.73 -3.11
C GLY A 113 -8.97 -17.13 -4.36
N ILE A 114 -10.17 -17.60 -4.72
CA ILE A 114 -10.95 -17.04 -5.83
C ILE A 114 -11.32 -15.59 -5.56
N ILE A 115 -11.90 -15.28 -4.39
CA ILE A 115 -12.36 -13.92 -4.10
C ILE A 115 -11.18 -12.96 -3.98
N PHE A 116 -10.12 -13.39 -3.30
CA PHE A 116 -8.88 -12.63 -3.17
C PHE A 116 -8.28 -12.30 -4.53
N SER A 117 -8.13 -13.29 -5.42
CA SER A 117 -7.60 -13.03 -6.75
C SER A 117 -8.51 -12.14 -7.58
N LEU A 118 -9.83 -12.25 -7.51
CA LEU A 118 -10.73 -11.36 -8.24
C LEU A 118 -10.54 -9.89 -7.86
N TYR A 119 -10.29 -9.61 -6.57
CA TYR A 119 -10.05 -8.24 -6.09
C TYR A 119 -8.67 -7.73 -6.41
N PHE A 120 -7.64 -8.57 -6.24
CA PHE A 120 -6.24 -8.19 -6.34
C PHE A 120 -5.60 -8.63 -7.66
N VAL A 121 -6.38 -8.90 -8.70
CA VAL A 121 -5.85 -9.51 -9.93
C VAL A 121 -4.81 -8.62 -10.60
N ASN A 122 -4.97 -7.30 -10.53
CA ASN A 122 -4.04 -6.33 -11.12
C ASN A 122 -2.76 -6.24 -10.31
N GLU A 123 -2.87 -6.20 -8.99
CA GLU A 123 -1.78 -6.12 -8.04
C GLU A 123 -0.94 -7.40 -8.07
N ILE A 124 -1.58 -8.57 -8.15
CA ILE A 124 -0.91 -9.85 -8.28
C ILE A 124 -0.18 -9.93 -9.63
N ALA A 125 -0.83 -9.55 -10.73
CA ALA A 125 -0.19 -9.54 -12.04
C ALA A 125 1.01 -8.56 -12.08
N PHE A 126 0.85 -7.37 -11.49
CA PHE A 126 1.90 -6.38 -11.36
C PHE A 126 3.07 -6.90 -10.52
N ALA A 127 2.79 -7.49 -9.35
CA ALA A 127 3.81 -8.04 -8.46
C ALA A 127 4.61 -9.17 -9.11
N VAL A 128 3.96 -10.03 -9.90
CA VAL A 128 4.62 -11.12 -10.63
C VAL A 128 5.49 -10.58 -11.77
N THR A 129 4.99 -9.60 -12.52
CA THR A 129 5.74 -9.02 -13.65
C THR A 129 6.93 -8.16 -13.22
N HIS A 130 6.83 -7.50 -12.07
CA HIS A 130 7.88 -6.63 -11.51
C HIS A 130 8.68 -7.32 -10.39
N ALA A 131 8.56 -8.65 -10.25
CA ALA A 131 9.24 -9.42 -9.21
C ALA A 131 10.77 -9.20 -9.19
N LYS A 132 11.37 -8.92 -10.35
CA LYS A 132 12.79 -8.60 -10.48
C LYS A 132 13.14 -7.28 -9.79
N ASP A 133 12.33 -6.25 -9.98
CA ASP A 133 12.55 -4.93 -9.40
C ASP A 133 12.48 -5.01 -7.87
N PHE A 134 11.56 -5.82 -7.33
CA PHE A 134 11.52 -6.12 -5.90
C PHE A 134 12.81 -6.78 -5.35
N MET A 135 13.50 -7.61 -6.14
CA MET A 135 14.78 -8.19 -5.71
C MET A 135 15.90 -7.14 -5.70
N GLU A 136 15.91 -6.24 -6.67
CA GLU A 136 16.90 -5.17 -6.78
C GLU A 136 16.72 -4.13 -5.68
N GLU A 137 15.48 -3.78 -5.33
CA GLU A 137 15.17 -2.76 -4.33
C GLU A 137 15.37 -3.24 -2.88
N TYR A 138 14.89 -4.45 -2.55
CA TYR A 138 14.93 -4.96 -1.16
C TYR A 138 16.19 -5.78 -0.86
N GLY A 139 16.93 -6.18 -1.89
CA GLY A 139 18.12 -7.02 -1.80
C GLY A 139 17.83 -8.52 -1.70
N LEU A 140 18.80 -9.33 -2.12
CA LEU A 140 18.68 -10.79 -2.30
C LEU A 140 18.23 -11.53 -1.05
N VAL A 141 18.73 -11.16 0.13
CA VAL A 141 18.41 -11.86 1.37
C VAL A 141 16.94 -11.67 1.75
N LYS A 142 16.41 -10.44 1.65
CA LYS A 142 15.02 -10.15 2.00
C LYS A 142 14.06 -10.80 1.01
N SER A 143 14.37 -10.76 -0.28
CA SER A 143 13.55 -11.41 -1.31
C SER A 143 13.55 -12.93 -1.16
N LEU A 144 14.67 -13.54 -0.78
CA LEU A 144 14.76 -14.97 -0.50
C LEU A 144 13.90 -15.38 0.70
N VAL A 145 13.91 -14.61 1.78
CA VAL A 145 13.05 -14.84 2.95
C VAL A 145 11.56 -14.70 2.56
N LEU A 146 11.22 -13.69 1.76
CA LEU A 146 9.85 -13.50 1.27
C LEU A 146 9.39 -14.66 0.39
N ALA A 147 10.21 -15.07 -0.58
CA ALA A 147 9.92 -16.20 -1.46
C ALA A 147 9.79 -17.52 -0.68
N GLY A 148 10.70 -17.76 0.27
CA GLY A 148 10.63 -18.93 1.16
C GLY A 148 9.38 -18.94 2.04
N THR A 149 8.98 -17.78 2.56
CA THR A 149 7.73 -17.63 3.34
C THR A 149 6.51 -17.91 2.48
N LEU A 150 6.45 -17.33 1.28
CA LEU A 150 5.34 -17.55 0.35
C LEU A 150 5.23 -19.02 -0.07
N LEU A 151 6.37 -19.66 -0.31
CA LEU A 151 6.45 -21.09 -0.61
C LEU A 151 6.03 -21.96 0.58
N GLY A 152 6.38 -21.57 1.81
CA GLY A 152 5.90 -22.22 3.03
C GLY A 152 4.37 -22.14 3.17
N ILE A 153 3.78 -20.98 2.88
CA ILE A 153 2.32 -20.80 2.86
C ILE A 153 1.70 -21.66 1.76
N PHE A 154 2.34 -21.78 0.59
CA PHE A 154 1.88 -22.63 -0.51
C PHE A 154 1.73 -24.09 -0.11
N PHE A 155 2.70 -24.66 0.62
CA PHE A 155 2.58 -26.04 1.10
C PHE A 155 1.48 -26.23 2.14
N LYS A 156 1.21 -25.21 2.98
CA LYS A 156 0.16 -25.30 4.01
C LYS A 156 -1.24 -25.10 3.42
N VAL A 157 -1.38 -24.24 2.42
CA VAL A 157 -2.68 -23.83 1.86
C VAL A 157 -2.64 -23.83 0.33
N PRO A 158 -2.38 -24.98 -0.33
CA PRO A 158 -2.18 -25.02 -1.77
C PRO A 158 -3.46 -24.63 -2.54
N PHE A 159 -4.63 -24.96 -2.00
CA PHE A 159 -5.93 -24.66 -2.62
C PHE A 159 -6.22 -23.17 -2.77
N LEU A 160 -5.66 -22.33 -1.90
CA LEU A 160 -5.74 -20.87 -2.06
C LEU A 160 -5.05 -20.43 -3.34
N PHE A 161 -3.86 -20.96 -3.62
CA PHE A 161 -3.11 -20.65 -4.84
C PHE A 161 -3.75 -21.24 -6.09
N ILE A 162 -4.38 -22.41 -5.98
CA ILE A 162 -5.15 -22.99 -7.10
C ILE A 162 -6.32 -22.06 -7.47
N GLY A 163 -7.06 -21.55 -6.48
CA GLY A 163 -8.14 -20.59 -6.72
C GLY A 163 -7.63 -19.33 -7.43
N ILE A 164 -6.50 -18.79 -6.96
CA ILE A 164 -5.85 -17.63 -7.59
C ILE A 164 -5.44 -17.93 -9.03
N ALA A 165 -4.78 -19.07 -9.27
CA ALA A 165 -4.27 -19.46 -10.58
C ALA A 165 -5.41 -19.65 -11.60
N ILE A 166 -6.54 -20.22 -11.19
CA ILE A 166 -7.72 -20.38 -12.05
C ILE A 166 -8.25 -19.02 -12.48
N VAL A 167 -8.46 -18.09 -11.54
CA VAL A 167 -9.00 -16.76 -11.87
C VAL A 167 -8.07 -15.99 -12.81
N ILE A 168 -6.76 -16.02 -12.55
CA ILE A 168 -5.76 -15.38 -13.41
C ILE A 168 -5.77 -16.04 -14.80
N GLY A 169 -5.76 -17.38 -14.87
CA GLY A 169 -5.79 -18.11 -16.13
C GLY A 169 -7.04 -17.82 -16.95
N VAL A 170 -8.21 -17.79 -16.29
CA VAL A 170 -9.49 -17.42 -16.89
C VAL A 170 -9.46 -15.98 -17.40
N ARG A 171 -8.91 -15.04 -16.63
CA ARG A 171 -8.79 -13.64 -17.05
C ARG A 171 -7.90 -13.48 -18.28
N ILE A 172 -6.72 -14.10 -18.27
CA ILE A 172 -5.78 -14.07 -19.41
C ILE A 172 -6.42 -14.71 -20.65
N PHE A 173 -7.22 -15.77 -20.47
CA PHE A 173 -7.90 -16.46 -21.57
C PHE A 173 -9.08 -15.66 -22.15
N LEU A 174 -9.89 -15.01 -21.32
CA LEU A 174 -11.06 -14.24 -21.74
C LEU A 174 -10.73 -12.85 -22.27
N TRP A 175 -9.74 -12.19 -21.67
CA TRP A 175 -9.22 -10.90 -22.10
C TRP A 175 -7.74 -11.03 -22.43
N PRO A 176 -7.40 -11.64 -23.59
CA PRO A 176 -6.08 -11.49 -24.15
C PRO A 176 -5.95 -10.04 -24.62
N GLU A 177 -5.72 -9.10 -23.69
CA GLU A 177 -5.45 -7.72 -24.04
C GLU A 177 -4.30 -7.69 -25.06
N ASP A 178 -4.58 -6.95 -26.13
CA ASP A 178 -3.89 -7.01 -27.41
C ASP A 178 -2.37 -7.05 -27.28
N LYS A 179 -1.77 -8.14 -27.78
CA LYS A 179 -0.35 -8.19 -28.16
C LYS A 179 -0.10 -7.24 -29.33
N LYS A 180 -0.18 -5.93 -29.10
CA LYS A 180 0.25 -4.87 -30.03
C LYS A 180 0.67 -3.63 -29.26
N VAL A 181 1.86 -3.65 -28.65
CA VAL A 181 2.83 -2.55 -28.78
C VAL A 181 4.24 -3.11 -28.55
N SER A 182 4.88 -3.56 -29.62
CA SER A 182 6.18 -3.05 -30.09
C SER A 182 6.63 -3.84 -31.32
#